data_AF-A0A8C6Q7H1-F1
#
_entry.id   AF-A0A8C6Q7H1-F1
#
_cell.length_a   1.000
_cell.length_b   1.000
_cell.length_c   1.000
_cell.angle_alpha   90.00
_cell.angle_beta   90.00
_cell.angle_gamma   90.00
#
_symmetry.space_group_name_H-M   'P 1'
#
loop_
_entity.id
_entity.type
_entity.pdbx_description
1 polymer ?
#
loop_
_entity_poly.entity_id
_entity_poly.type
_entity_poly.pdbx_seq_one_letter_code
_entity_poly.pdbx_strand_id
1 'polypeptide(L)'
;MAHLDQSQLQMINVITEALSSSDCRKLIYLCESLETDCCAELVKETLKSKVENTGDAHLFLKALISCLGRYDVLKKVYKVCRTEIEQKMQTYENIFQPFRVLMINISEEMSTEDVEEIKFLFGNTLSREKVKKSKSFLDVIVELEKLDLVSPERVDIVGKCLLDIGRVDLVKKVNCYKMSESRIRWMEEPRVVTCFLQDQRGRKLNTSLSLRAGPSAEPLAQRQSCQAAEIKQSQPAHIARVNMVVPVHKEAACGSPMERYNLNTNPRGVCVIIDCVGNGGEMLEQTFKALHFNVSLYLFLTSDLILLSLREILRPTENHIGDAFVCCIISRGSTHRLLGTDEYGGGFAIDCIRNLFTGDACPMLAGKPKLFFIQRYNVVESNLNYVAESVEVDGFNRQPASGSIPKEADIFWSHCWTDERQLLQRKHHSVYLKALTDALHDAQRR
;
A
#
# COMPACT_ATOMS: atom_id res chain seq x y z
N MET A 1 -41.79 1.73 4.50
CA MET A 1 -41.31 3.11 4.59
C MET A 1 -41.57 3.58 6.00
N ALA A 2 -40.52 3.79 6.80
CA ALA A 2 -40.67 4.35 8.14
C ALA A 2 -40.95 5.85 7.99
N HIS A 3 -42.10 6.32 8.48
CA HIS A 3 -42.44 7.73 8.48
C HIS A 3 -41.46 8.48 9.39
N LEU A 4 -40.90 9.62 8.96
CA LEU A 4 -40.04 10.44 9.81
C LEU A 4 -40.79 10.80 11.10
N ASP A 5 -40.20 10.52 12.26
CA ASP A 5 -40.76 10.96 13.53
C ASP A 5 -40.58 12.48 13.69
N GLN A 6 -41.48 13.13 14.42
CA GLN A 6 -41.46 14.57 14.67
C GLN A 6 -40.16 15.01 15.35
N SER A 7 -39.56 14.14 16.16
CA SER A 7 -38.23 14.34 16.77
C SER A 7 -37.11 14.43 15.72
N GLN A 8 -37.14 13.58 14.70
CA GLN A 8 -36.14 13.55 13.62
C GLN A 8 -36.25 14.80 12.73
N LEU A 9 -37.47 15.23 12.40
CA LEU A 9 -37.73 16.47 11.67
C LEU A 9 -37.19 17.70 12.41
N GLN A 10 -37.45 17.78 13.72
CA GLN A 10 -36.97 18.88 14.54
C GLN A 10 -35.43 18.91 14.59
N MET A 11 -34.80 17.74 14.65
CA MET A 11 -33.35 17.61 14.64
C MET A 11 -32.71 18.06 13.32
N ILE A 12 -33.28 17.64 12.18
CA ILE A 12 -32.84 18.07 10.84
C ILE A 12 -32.90 19.60 10.71
N ASN A 13 -33.96 20.23 11.22
CA ASN A 13 -34.08 21.69 11.18
C ASN A 13 -32.99 22.37 12.01
N VAL A 14 -32.75 21.92 13.25
CA VAL A 14 -31.70 22.47 14.12
C VAL A 14 -30.31 22.30 13.51
N ILE A 15 -30.05 21.16 12.87
CA ILE A 15 -28.78 20.91 12.17
C ILE A 15 -28.67 21.90 11.00
N THR A 16 -29.67 21.95 10.12
CA THR A 16 -29.65 22.81 8.93
C THR A 16 -29.41 24.29 9.29
N GLU A 17 -30.06 24.79 10.35
CA GLU A 17 -29.88 26.16 10.82
C GLU A 17 -28.49 26.45 11.41
N ALA A 18 -27.80 25.42 11.92
CA ALA A 18 -26.49 25.56 12.55
C ALA A 18 -25.31 25.44 11.56
N LEU A 19 -25.55 24.94 10.35
CA LEU A 19 -24.52 24.70 9.35
C LEU A 19 -24.22 25.96 8.52
N SER A 20 -22.94 26.18 8.24
CA SER A 20 -22.50 27.24 7.32
C SER A 20 -22.75 26.82 5.86
N SER A 21 -22.68 27.77 4.92
CA SER A 21 -22.77 27.41 3.48
C SER A 21 -21.68 26.44 3.02
N SER A 22 -20.50 26.47 3.66
CA SER A 22 -19.42 25.51 3.40
C SER A 22 -19.81 24.11 3.91
N ASP A 23 -20.34 24.04 5.13
CA ASP A 23 -20.77 22.78 5.74
C ASP A 23 -21.94 22.16 4.97
N CYS A 24 -22.87 22.98 4.46
CA CYS A 24 -23.97 22.53 3.62
C CYS A 24 -23.48 21.87 2.33
N ARG A 25 -22.43 22.41 1.67
CA ARG A 25 -21.84 21.78 0.47
C ARG A 25 -21.23 20.42 0.79
N LYS A 26 -20.43 20.35 1.86
CA LYS A 26 -19.84 19.09 2.34
C LYS A 26 -20.92 18.05 2.65
N LEU A 27 -22.01 18.46 3.30
CA LEU A 27 -23.13 17.59 3.62
C LEU A 27 -23.79 16.99 2.38
N ILE A 28 -24.12 17.84 1.40
CA ILE A 28 -24.75 17.41 0.14
C ILE A 28 -23.84 16.41 -0.58
N TYR A 29 -22.54 16.70 -0.62
CA TYR A 29 -21.53 15.83 -1.21
C TYR A 29 -21.39 14.48 -0.48
N LEU A 30 -21.38 14.46 0.87
CA LEU A 30 -21.39 13.22 1.68
C LEU A 30 -22.61 12.36 1.41
N CYS A 31 -23.74 13.00 1.12
CA CYS A 31 -24.98 12.33 0.78
C CYS A 31 -25.03 11.87 -0.69
N GLU A 32 -23.89 11.87 -1.39
CA GLU A 32 -23.73 11.41 -2.78
C GLU A 32 -24.54 12.24 -3.81
N SER A 33 -24.94 13.45 -3.44
CA SER A 33 -25.55 14.37 -4.39
C SER A 33 -24.45 15.17 -5.10
N LEU A 34 -24.50 15.19 -6.44
CA LEU A 34 -23.58 15.94 -7.30
C LEU A 34 -24.06 17.38 -7.55
N GLU A 35 -24.70 17.97 -6.55
CA GLU A 35 -25.20 19.33 -6.61
C GLU A 35 -24.22 20.31 -5.97
N THR A 36 -23.99 21.44 -6.66
CA THR A 36 -23.16 22.54 -6.16
C THR A 36 -23.98 23.60 -5.41
N ASP A 37 -25.31 23.52 -5.49
CA ASP A 37 -26.19 24.36 -4.69
C ASP A 37 -26.17 23.86 -3.24
N CYS A 38 -26.31 24.78 -2.29
CA CYS A 38 -26.29 24.51 -0.86
C CYS A 38 -27.42 25.24 -0.13
N CYS A 39 -28.53 25.48 -0.83
CA CYS A 39 -29.69 26.14 -0.25
C CYS A 39 -30.29 25.29 0.89
N ALA A 40 -30.83 25.96 1.90
CA ALA A 40 -31.32 25.29 3.12
C ALA A 40 -32.45 24.28 2.83
N GLU A 41 -33.27 24.54 1.81
CA GLU A 41 -34.34 23.62 1.41
C GLU A 41 -33.79 22.33 0.80
N LEU A 42 -32.80 22.42 -0.10
CA LEU A 42 -32.12 21.25 -0.66
C LEU A 42 -31.43 20.41 0.42
N VAL A 43 -30.76 21.07 1.38
CA VAL A 43 -30.12 20.38 2.51
C VAL A 43 -31.16 19.61 3.35
N LYS A 44 -32.29 20.24 3.66
CA LYS A 44 -33.38 19.59 4.41
C LYS A 44 -33.95 18.41 3.65
N GLU A 45 -34.22 18.56 2.36
CA GLU A 45 -34.77 17.49 1.51
C GLU A 45 -33.80 16.31 1.41
N THR A 46 -32.51 16.59 1.20
CA THR A 46 -31.45 15.57 1.16
C THR A 46 -31.37 14.82 2.49
N LEU A 47 -31.38 15.54 3.61
CA LEU A 47 -31.35 14.94 4.95
C LEU A 47 -32.59 14.09 5.21
N LYS A 48 -33.78 14.57 4.88
CA LYS A 48 -35.03 13.80 5.02
C LYS A 48 -34.94 12.50 4.24
N SER A 49 -34.60 12.57 2.95
CA SER A 49 -34.47 11.40 2.08
C SER A 49 -33.44 10.39 2.62
N LYS A 50 -32.24 10.83 3.04
CA LYS A 50 -31.24 9.90 3.58
C LYS A 50 -31.63 9.32 4.94
N VAL A 51 -32.26 10.10 5.81
CA VAL A 51 -32.75 9.61 7.12
C VAL A 51 -33.86 8.58 6.97
N GLU A 52 -34.78 8.74 6.02
CA GLU A 52 -35.85 7.75 5.73
C GLU A 52 -35.31 6.42 5.22
N ASN A 53 -34.20 6.48 4.48
CA ASN A 53 -33.57 5.31 3.87
C ASN A 53 -32.53 4.63 4.77
N THR A 54 -32.19 5.22 5.93
CA THR A 54 -31.17 4.66 6.83
C THR A 54 -31.81 3.89 7.99
N GLY A 55 -31.24 2.74 8.35
CA GLY A 55 -31.74 1.90 9.46
C GLY A 55 -31.63 2.55 10.84
N ASP A 56 -30.67 3.48 11.03
CA ASP A 56 -30.51 4.27 12.25
C ASP A 56 -30.24 5.75 11.92
N ALA A 57 -31.30 6.55 12.00
CA ALA A 57 -31.29 7.99 11.77
C ALA A 57 -30.31 8.75 12.69
N HIS A 58 -30.23 8.35 13.97
CA HIS A 58 -29.40 9.05 14.94
C HIS A 58 -27.93 8.74 14.72
N LEU A 59 -27.60 7.49 14.40
CA LEU A 59 -26.24 7.10 14.05
C LEU A 59 -25.77 7.85 12.79
N PHE A 60 -26.60 7.89 11.74
CA PHE A 60 -26.31 8.62 10.51
C PHE A 60 -26.03 10.10 10.77
N LEU A 61 -26.95 10.80 11.45
CA LEU A 61 -26.80 12.23 11.72
C LEU A 61 -25.59 12.51 12.64
N LYS A 62 -25.29 11.66 13.62
CA LYS A 62 -24.08 11.80 14.44
C LYS A 62 -22.82 11.66 13.60
N ALA A 63 -22.75 10.64 12.75
CA ALA A 63 -21.63 10.40 11.86
C ALA A 63 -21.42 11.57 10.89
N LEU A 64 -22.52 12.09 10.32
CA LEU A 64 -22.52 13.20 9.39
C LEU A 64 -21.90 14.45 10.04
N ILE A 65 -22.42 14.86 11.20
CA ILE A 65 -21.94 16.05 11.90
C ILE A 65 -20.49 15.86 12.36
N SER A 66 -20.12 14.64 12.76
CA SER A 66 -18.73 14.30 13.10
C SER A 66 -17.81 14.46 11.90
N CYS A 67 -18.23 14.01 10.71
CA CYS A 67 -17.45 14.14 9.48
C CYS A 67 -17.30 15.62 9.05
N LEU A 68 -18.27 16.47 9.40
CA LEU A 68 -18.19 17.91 9.18
C LEU A 68 -17.33 18.64 10.23
N GLY A 69 -16.82 17.95 11.26
CA GLY A 69 -16.05 18.56 12.35
C GLY A 69 -16.85 19.48 13.27
N ARG A 70 -18.20 19.50 13.17
CA ARG A 70 -19.09 20.42 13.90
C ARG A 70 -19.49 19.87 15.27
N TYR A 71 -18.50 19.68 16.16
CA TYR A 71 -18.69 19.16 17.51
C TYR A 71 -19.56 20.06 18.41
N ASP A 72 -19.67 21.34 18.09
CA ASP A 72 -20.58 22.29 18.72
C ASP A 72 -22.05 21.89 18.51
N VAL A 73 -22.41 21.46 17.30
CA VAL A 73 -23.75 20.99 16.95
C VAL A 73 -24.04 19.65 17.62
N LEU A 74 -23.05 18.73 17.64
CA LEU A 74 -23.16 17.45 18.36
C LEU A 74 -23.45 17.66 19.85
N LYS A 75 -22.72 18.59 20.49
CA LYS A 75 -22.95 18.93 21.90
C LYS A 75 -24.32 19.53 22.13
N LYS A 76 -24.81 20.38 21.22
CA LYS A 76 -26.13 21.03 21.32
C LYS A 76 -27.29 20.05 21.14
N VAL A 77 -27.22 19.19 20.11
CA VAL A 77 -28.31 18.31 19.70
C VAL A 77 -28.32 17.01 20.50
N TYR A 78 -27.15 16.39 20.69
CA TYR A 78 -27.02 15.06 21.28
C TYR A 78 -26.46 15.07 22.70
N LYS A 79 -25.97 16.21 23.19
CA LYS A 79 -25.26 16.32 24.48
C LYS A 79 -24.04 15.41 24.59
N VAL A 80 -23.46 15.02 23.45
CA VAL A 80 -22.27 14.18 23.35
C VAL A 80 -21.02 15.05 23.22
N CYS A 81 -19.94 14.66 23.88
CA CYS A 81 -18.63 15.32 23.77
C CYS A 81 -17.72 14.66 22.73
N ARG A 82 -16.75 15.41 22.23
CA ARG A 82 -15.76 14.96 21.23
C ARG A 82 -15.11 13.62 21.58
N THR A 83 -14.69 13.45 22.84
CA THR A 83 -14.00 12.25 23.32
C THR A 83 -14.86 10.99 23.26
N GLU A 84 -16.18 11.10 23.45
CA GLU A 84 -17.09 9.96 23.37
C GLU A 84 -17.30 9.50 21.92
N ILE A 85 -17.21 10.42 20.96
CA ILE A 85 -17.33 10.12 19.52
C ILE A 85 -16.02 9.51 19.00
N GLU A 86 -14.87 10.07 19.40
CA GLU A 86 -13.55 9.52 19.06
C GLU A 86 -13.40 8.07 19.54
N GLN A 87 -13.93 7.72 20.72
CA GLN A 87 -13.95 6.34 21.23
C GLN A 87 -14.85 5.39 20.43
N LYS A 88 -15.83 5.92 19.69
CA LYS A 88 -16.79 5.15 18.88
C LYS A 88 -16.51 5.28 17.38
N MET A 89 -15.36 5.83 16.96
CA MET A 89 -15.05 6.18 15.56
C MET A 89 -15.20 5.02 14.57
N GLN A 90 -14.80 3.79 14.95
CA GLN A 90 -14.99 2.59 14.10
C GLN A 90 -16.45 2.31 13.76
N THR A 91 -17.40 2.76 14.57
CA THR A 91 -18.85 2.63 14.30
C THR A 91 -19.31 3.57 13.19
N TYR A 92 -18.58 4.68 12.98
CA TYR A 92 -18.93 5.74 12.05
C TYR A 92 -18.13 5.70 10.74
N GLU A 93 -16.94 5.06 10.74
CA GLU A 93 -16.02 4.97 9.58
C GLU A 93 -16.65 4.33 8.34
N ASN A 94 -17.71 3.51 8.49
CA ASN A 94 -18.32 2.78 7.38
C ASN A 94 -19.65 3.36 6.90
N ILE A 95 -20.13 4.47 7.47
CA ILE A 95 -21.44 5.04 7.11
C ILE A 95 -21.38 5.81 5.79
N PHE A 96 -20.27 6.51 5.55
CA PHE A 96 -20.05 7.26 4.31
C PHE A 96 -18.98 6.60 3.47
N GLN A 97 -19.10 6.74 2.15
CA GLN A 97 -18.07 6.23 1.24
C GLN A 97 -16.71 6.88 1.56
N PRO A 98 -15.62 6.09 1.74
CA PRO A 98 -14.33 6.65 2.15
C PRO A 98 -13.77 7.66 1.13
N PHE A 99 -14.08 7.50 -0.16
CA PHE A 99 -13.80 8.49 -1.21
C PHE A 99 -14.37 9.88 -0.90
N ARG A 100 -15.64 9.94 -0.45
CA ARG A 100 -16.32 11.21 -0.16
C ARG A 100 -15.69 11.92 1.02
N VAL A 101 -15.37 11.16 2.07
CA VAL A 101 -14.68 11.66 3.26
C VAL A 101 -13.29 12.19 2.90
N LEU A 102 -12.54 11.48 2.05
CA LEU A 102 -11.23 11.94 1.57
C LEU A 102 -11.33 13.29 0.86
N MET A 103 -12.25 13.46 -0.09
CA MET A 103 -12.37 14.71 -0.86
C MET A 103 -12.75 15.90 0.02
N ILE A 104 -13.54 15.67 1.08
CA ILE A 104 -13.86 16.70 2.07
C ILE A 104 -12.64 17.08 2.89
N ASN A 105 -11.92 16.10 3.43
CA ASN A 105 -10.72 16.36 4.23
C ASN A 105 -9.67 17.12 3.40
N ILE A 106 -9.47 16.73 2.14
CA ILE A 106 -8.61 17.46 1.21
C ILE A 106 -9.12 18.88 1.04
N SER A 107 -10.42 19.08 0.77
CA SER A 107 -11.00 20.41 0.60
C SER A 107 -10.89 21.33 1.82
N GLU A 108 -10.86 20.79 3.04
CA GLU A 108 -10.71 21.58 4.27
C GLU A 108 -9.29 22.10 4.47
N GLU A 109 -8.31 21.40 3.93
CA GLU A 109 -6.89 21.74 4.03
C GLU A 109 -6.38 22.57 2.85
N MET A 110 -7.27 22.95 1.93
CA MET A 110 -6.98 23.80 0.80
C MET A 110 -7.12 25.28 1.12
N SER A 111 -6.14 26.07 0.72
CA SER A 111 -6.25 27.53 0.69
C SER A 111 -7.03 28.00 -0.54
N THR A 112 -7.46 29.27 -0.54
CA THR A 112 -8.10 29.86 -1.72
C THR A 112 -7.16 29.94 -2.93
N GLU A 113 -5.85 30.09 -2.68
CA GLU A 113 -4.80 30.12 -3.70
C GLU A 113 -4.69 28.74 -4.37
N ASP A 114 -4.61 27.67 -3.56
CA ASP A 114 -4.56 26.29 -4.05
C ASP A 114 -5.76 25.98 -4.97
N VAL A 115 -6.96 26.43 -4.59
CA VAL A 115 -8.19 26.20 -5.38
C VAL A 115 -8.12 26.91 -6.72
N GLU A 116 -7.62 28.14 -6.78
CA GLU A 116 -7.48 28.87 -8.05
C GLU A 116 -6.39 28.27 -8.95
N GLU A 117 -5.29 27.76 -8.38
CA GLU A 117 -4.28 27.02 -9.13
C GLU A 117 -4.85 25.72 -9.72
N ILE A 118 -5.60 24.93 -8.94
CA ILE A 118 -6.28 23.73 -9.43
C ILE A 118 -7.28 24.07 -10.53
N LYS A 119 -8.06 25.14 -10.35
CA LYS A 119 -9.00 25.64 -11.37
C LYS A 119 -8.28 26.02 -12.67
N PHE A 120 -7.09 26.59 -12.57
CA PHE A 120 -6.24 26.88 -13.72
C PHE A 120 -5.73 25.60 -14.40
N LEU A 121 -5.25 24.60 -13.64
CA LEU A 121 -4.81 23.31 -14.18
C LEU A 121 -5.92 22.61 -14.99
N PHE A 122 -7.17 22.71 -14.53
CA PHE A 122 -8.33 22.16 -15.22
C PHE A 122 -8.99 23.13 -16.22
N GLY A 123 -8.38 24.28 -16.53
CA GLY A 123 -8.96 25.29 -17.42
C GLY A 123 -9.21 24.81 -18.85
N ASN A 124 -8.50 23.77 -19.30
CA ASN A 124 -8.72 23.13 -20.61
C ASN A 124 -9.73 21.98 -20.56
N THR A 125 -10.04 21.47 -19.37
CA THR A 125 -10.92 20.31 -19.15
C THR A 125 -12.33 20.77 -18.77
N LEU A 126 -12.43 21.80 -17.92
CA LEU A 126 -13.68 22.40 -17.46
C LEU A 126 -14.00 23.64 -18.29
N SER A 127 -15.27 23.81 -18.66
CA SER A 127 -15.72 25.04 -19.32
C SER A 127 -15.49 26.27 -18.44
N ARG A 128 -15.23 27.42 -19.07
CA ARG A 128 -14.99 28.71 -18.37
C ARG A 128 -16.14 29.11 -17.44
N GLU A 129 -17.37 28.69 -17.73
CA GLU A 129 -18.54 28.92 -16.87
C GLU A 129 -18.47 28.08 -15.59
N LYS A 130 -18.21 26.77 -15.73
CA LYS A 130 -18.07 25.84 -14.59
C LYS A 130 -16.96 26.28 -13.65
N VAL A 131 -15.79 26.63 -14.19
CA VAL A 131 -14.66 27.13 -13.40
C VAL A 131 -15.04 28.39 -12.61
N LYS A 132 -15.78 29.33 -13.20
CA LYS A 132 -16.23 30.54 -12.48
C LYS A 132 -17.25 30.23 -11.38
N LYS A 133 -18.10 29.21 -11.58
CA LYS A 133 -19.13 28.81 -10.62
C LYS A 133 -18.56 28.05 -9.43
N SER A 134 -17.47 27.31 -9.62
CA SER A 134 -16.79 26.56 -8.55
C SER A 134 -16.14 27.50 -7.53
N LYS A 135 -16.62 27.46 -6.28
CA LYS A 135 -16.15 28.30 -5.17
C LYS A 135 -15.16 27.57 -4.26
N SER A 136 -15.16 26.25 -4.31
CA SER A 136 -14.36 25.37 -3.46
C SER A 136 -13.77 24.21 -4.26
N PHE A 137 -12.77 23.53 -3.69
CA PHE A 137 -12.21 22.30 -4.26
C PHE A 137 -13.30 21.23 -4.47
N LEU A 138 -14.25 21.08 -3.55
CA LEU A 138 -15.38 20.16 -3.71
C LEU A 138 -16.22 20.47 -4.95
N ASP A 139 -16.47 21.74 -5.26
CA ASP A 139 -17.22 22.10 -6.47
C ASP A 139 -16.47 21.68 -7.74
N VAL A 140 -15.13 21.76 -7.73
CA VAL A 140 -14.29 21.29 -8.84
C VAL A 140 -14.40 19.77 -8.95
N ILE A 141 -14.28 19.04 -7.84
CA ILE A 141 -14.41 17.57 -7.83
C ILE A 141 -15.79 17.12 -8.33
N VAL A 142 -16.87 17.77 -7.89
CA VAL A 142 -18.23 17.48 -8.38
C VAL A 142 -18.33 17.66 -9.90
N GLU A 143 -17.72 18.71 -10.45
CA GLU A 143 -17.71 18.91 -11.90
C GLU A 143 -16.84 17.88 -12.64
N LEU A 144 -15.75 17.42 -12.04
CA LEU A 144 -14.91 16.35 -12.60
C LEU A 144 -15.58 14.98 -12.52
N GLU A 145 -16.36 14.71 -11.47
CA GLU A 145 -17.18 13.49 -11.34
C GLU A 145 -18.30 13.45 -12.38
N LYS A 146 -18.97 14.58 -12.63
CA LYS A 146 -19.98 14.69 -13.71
C LYS A 146 -19.39 14.41 -15.10
N LEU A 147 -18.10 14.65 -15.28
CA LEU A 147 -17.38 14.34 -16.51
C LEU A 147 -16.78 12.93 -16.52
N ASP A 148 -17.03 12.14 -15.47
CA ASP A 148 -16.48 10.79 -15.32
C ASP A 148 -14.95 10.78 -15.37
N LEU A 149 -14.30 11.82 -14.84
CA LEU A 149 -12.83 11.90 -14.75
C LEU A 149 -12.34 11.45 -13.38
N VAL A 150 -13.15 11.71 -12.35
CA VAL A 150 -12.86 11.34 -10.96
C VAL A 150 -13.95 10.38 -10.49
N SER A 151 -13.54 9.34 -9.76
CA SER A 151 -14.41 8.39 -9.07
C SER A 151 -13.63 7.74 -7.92
N PRO A 152 -14.26 6.93 -7.05
CA PRO A 152 -13.55 6.14 -6.04
C PRO A 152 -12.38 5.32 -6.62
N GLU A 153 -12.51 4.81 -7.84
CA GLU A 153 -11.48 4.04 -8.55
C GLU A 153 -10.48 4.91 -9.31
N ARG A 154 -10.84 6.16 -9.64
CA ARG A 154 -10.02 7.07 -10.46
C ARG A 154 -9.64 8.32 -9.68
N VAL A 155 -8.87 8.12 -8.63
CA VAL A 155 -8.35 9.21 -7.78
C VAL A 155 -6.98 9.74 -8.26
N ASP A 156 -6.38 9.10 -9.26
CA ASP A 156 -5.04 9.46 -9.77
C ASP A 156 -4.96 10.90 -10.29
N ILE A 157 -6.02 11.38 -10.94
CA ILE A 157 -6.11 12.75 -11.44
C ILE A 157 -6.04 13.75 -10.29
N VAL A 158 -6.66 13.43 -9.15
CA VAL A 158 -6.59 14.26 -7.94
C VAL A 158 -5.18 14.24 -7.38
N GLY A 159 -4.57 13.06 -7.23
CA GLY A 159 -3.18 12.95 -6.77
C GLY A 159 -2.20 13.75 -7.64
N LYS A 160 -2.39 13.72 -8.96
CA LYS A 160 -1.57 14.47 -9.91
C LYS A 160 -1.76 15.99 -9.77
N CYS A 161 -2.99 16.50 -9.73
CA CYS A 161 -3.19 17.94 -9.62
C CYS A 161 -2.66 18.49 -8.28
N LEU A 162 -2.76 17.71 -7.19
CA LEU A 162 -2.18 18.05 -5.89
C LEU A 162 -0.65 18.11 -5.94
N LEU A 163 -0.03 17.20 -6.71
CA LEU A 163 1.40 17.20 -6.93
C LEU A 163 1.84 18.43 -7.75
N ASP A 164 1.09 18.77 -8.80
CA ASP A 164 1.38 19.90 -9.68
C ASP A 164 1.34 21.26 -8.94
N ILE A 165 0.48 21.40 -7.91
CA ILE A 165 0.46 22.58 -7.01
C ILE A 165 1.44 22.45 -5.82
N GLY A 166 2.22 21.37 -5.74
CA GLY A 166 3.20 21.16 -4.67
C GLY A 166 2.64 20.76 -3.30
N ARG A 167 1.35 20.42 -3.20
CA ARG A 167 0.68 19.96 -1.96
C ARG A 167 0.93 18.47 -1.68
N VAL A 168 2.20 18.13 -1.46
CA VAL A 168 2.68 16.76 -1.20
C VAL A 168 2.03 16.13 0.04
N ASP A 169 1.70 16.94 1.04
CA ASP A 169 0.97 16.52 2.24
C ASP A 169 -0.41 15.92 1.91
N LEU A 170 -1.12 16.49 0.92
CA LEU A 170 -2.41 15.99 0.46
C LEU A 170 -2.27 14.80 -0.49
N VAL A 171 -1.20 14.75 -1.30
CA VAL A 171 -0.87 13.58 -2.13
C VAL A 171 -0.70 12.33 -1.25
N LYS A 172 -0.02 12.45 -0.11
CA LYS A 172 0.11 11.34 0.86
C LYS A 172 -1.25 10.80 1.29
N LYS A 173 -2.24 11.66 1.54
CA LYS A 173 -3.61 11.25 1.93
C LYS A 173 -4.32 10.49 0.82
N VAL A 174 -4.18 10.95 -0.43
CA VAL A 174 -4.71 10.22 -1.60
C VAL A 174 -4.08 8.83 -1.73
N ASN A 175 -2.75 8.73 -1.53
CA ASN A 175 -2.07 7.44 -1.60
C ASN A 175 -2.48 6.49 -0.47
N CYS A 176 -2.70 7.00 0.75
CA CYS A 176 -3.27 6.22 1.84
C CYS A 176 -4.64 5.63 1.46
N TYR A 177 -5.52 6.44 0.85
CA TYR A 177 -6.83 6.00 0.39
C TYR A 177 -6.73 4.90 -0.68
N LYS A 178 -5.91 5.11 -1.72
CA LYS A 178 -5.69 4.11 -2.79
C LYS A 178 -5.33 2.74 -2.23
N MET A 179 -4.46 2.72 -1.22
CA MET A 179 -3.99 1.47 -0.63
C MET A 179 -5.00 0.85 0.35
N SER A 180 -5.84 1.65 1.02
CA SER A 180 -6.94 1.12 1.84
C SER A 180 -8.08 0.55 1.01
N GLU A 181 -8.43 1.19 -0.12
CA GLU A 181 -9.39 0.67 -1.10
C GLU A 181 -8.92 -0.62 -1.72
N SER A 182 -7.63 -0.67 -2.09
CA SER A 182 -6.98 -1.92 -2.41
C SER A 182 -7.30 -2.90 -1.29
N ARG A 183 -6.83 -2.68 -0.05
CA ARG A 183 -6.97 -3.58 1.12
C ARG A 183 -8.37 -4.16 1.36
N ILE A 184 -9.44 -3.39 1.17
CA ILE A 184 -10.83 -3.86 1.34
C ILE A 184 -11.18 -4.95 0.32
N ARG A 185 -10.78 -4.81 -0.95
CA ARG A 185 -10.95 -5.87 -1.97
C ARG A 185 -10.20 -7.17 -1.62
N TRP A 186 -9.16 -7.14 -0.78
CA TRP A 186 -8.36 -8.31 -0.37
C TRP A 186 -9.04 -9.11 0.74
N MET A 187 -9.98 -8.50 1.48
CA MET A 187 -10.71 -9.17 2.56
C MET A 187 -11.98 -9.89 2.06
N GLU A 188 -12.45 -9.59 0.85
CA GLU A 188 -13.62 -10.26 0.25
C GLU A 188 -13.29 -11.61 -0.41
N GLU A 189 -12.00 -11.94 -0.61
CA GLU A 189 -11.58 -13.28 -1.08
C GLU A 189 -11.16 -14.20 0.09
N PRO A 190 -11.78 -15.38 0.25
CA PRO A 190 -11.39 -16.30 1.32
C PRO A 190 -10.13 -17.07 0.91
N ARG A 191 -8.98 -16.79 1.55
CA ARG A 191 -7.94 -17.78 1.94
C ARG A 191 -6.76 -17.18 2.72
N VAL A 192 -6.62 -17.68 3.94
CA VAL A 192 -5.41 -17.93 4.76
C VAL A 192 -4.13 -17.18 4.35
N VAL A 193 -3.91 -16.02 4.95
CA VAL A 193 -2.54 -15.49 5.14
C VAL A 193 -2.04 -16.00 6.49
N THR A 194 -1.38 -17.16 6.50
CA THR A 194 -0.51 -17.51 7.63
C THR A 194 0.72 -16.61 7.57
N CYS A 195 0.68 -15.48 8.26
CA CYS A 195 1.89 -14.78 8.66
C CYS A 195 2.66 -15.70 9.62
N PHE A 196 3.72 -16.35 9.13
CA PHE A 196 4.75 -16.86 10.04
C PHE A 196 5.52 -15.67 10.61
N LEU A 197 4.98 -15.07 11.67
CA LEU A 197 5.81 -14.35 12.62
C LEU A 197 6.64 -15.43 13.33
N GLN A 198 7.87 -15.65 12.86
CA GLN A 198 8.86 -16.34 13.68
C GLN A 198 9.26 -15.38 14.81
N ASP A 199 8.61 -15.54 15.96
CA ASP A 199 9.17 -15.08 17.22
C ASP A 199 10.50 -15.79 17.45
N GLN A 200 11.50 -15.07 17.96
CA GLN A 200 12.88 -15.51 18.18
C GLN A 200 13.03 -16.53 19.34
N ARG A 201 12.03 -17.38 19.54
CA ARG A 201 12.13 -18.55 20.42
C ARG A 201 11.42 -19.71 19.75
N GLY A 202 12.21 -20.60 19.14
CA GLY A 202 11.76 -21.82 18.49
C GLY A 202 10.95 -22.74 19.42
N ARG A 203 9.65 -22.49 19.55
CA ARG A 203 8.65 -23.42 20.08
C ARG A 203 7.43 -23.40 19.18
N LYS A 204 7.22 -24.51 18.47
CA LYS A 204 5.97 -24.80 17.77
C LYS A 204 4.85 -24.93 18.81
N LEU A 205 3.91 -23.99 18.84
CA LEU A 205 2.59 -24.22 19.42
C LEU A 205 1.58 -24.23 18.29
N ASN A 206 0.98 -25.41 18.09
CA ASN A 206 -0.11 -25.62 17.18
C ASN A 206 -1.37 -25.31 17.98
N THR A 207 -2.00 -24.15 17.79
CA THR A 207 -3.29 -23.86 18.40
C THR A 207 -4.26 -23.40 17.32
N SER A 208 -5.02 -24.35 16.78
CA SER A 208 -6.22 -24.08 16.00
C SER A 208 -7.33 -23.62 16.94
N LEU A 209 -7.62 -22.32 16.98
CA LEU A 209 -8.80 -21.78 17.67
C LEU A 209 -9.92 -21.57 16.64
N SER A 210 -10.76 -22.60 16.52
CA SER A 210 -12.07 -22.50 15.87
C SER A 210 -13.07 -22.00 16.91
N LEU A 211 -13.62 -20.80 16.69
CA LEU A 211 -14.72 -20.26 17.49
C LEU A 211 -16.04 -20.65 16.81
N ARG A 212 -16.70 -21.70 17.32
CA ARG A 212 -18.16 -21.80 17.31
C ARG A 212 -18.66 -22.38 18.64
N ALA A 213 -19.67 -21.70 19.17
CA ALA A 213 -20.31 -21.97 20.45
C ALA A 213 -21.43 -23.02 20.33
N GLY A 214 -21.69 -23.74 21.45
CA GLY A 214 -22.98 -24.39 21.74
C GLY A 214 -22.92 -25.92 21.94
N PRO A 215 -23.76 -26.52 22.83
CA PRO A 215 -23.23 -27.35 23.92
C PRO A 215 -23.68 -28.83 23.94
N SER A 216 -23.03 -29.56 24.87
CA SER A 216 -23.48 -30.75 25.62
C SER A 216 -23.30 -32.16 25.04
N ALA A 217 -22.45 -32.97 25.68
CA ALA A 217 -22.76 -34.22 26.43
C ALA A 217 -21.54 -35.16 26.52
N GLU A 218 -21.50 -35.92 27.62
CA GLU A 218 -20.35 -36.58 28.28
C GLU A 218 -19.67 -37.80 27.58
N PRO A 219 -18.48 -38.22 28.07
CA PRO A 219 -17.69 -39.35 27.55
C PRO A 219 -17.74 -40.62 28.42
N LEU A 220 -17.60 -41.81 27.81
CA LEU A 220 -17.26 -43.06 28.51
C LEU A 220 -16.15 -43.84 27.79
N ALA A 221 -15.02 -43.87 28.50
CA ALA A 221 -13.91 -44.82 28.62
C ALA A 221 -13.88 -46.12 27.77
N GLN A 222 -12.67 -46.49 27.32
CA GLN A 222 -11.89 -47.67 27.76
C GLN A 222 -10.80 -48.00 26.71
N ARG A 223 -9.67 -48.64 27.02
CA ARG A 223 -8.66 -48.60 28.09
C ARG A 223 -7.51 -49.49 27.55
N GLN A 224 -6.32 -49.37 28.14
CA GLN A 224 -5.16 -50.31 28.13
C GLN A 224 -4.19 -50.20 26.92
N SER A 225 -2.90 -49.79 27.02
CA SER A 225 -1.76 -50.13 27.93
C SER A 225 -1.38 -51.60 27.90
N CYS A 226 -0.14 -52.09 27.75
CA CYS A 226 1.21 -51.59 27.48
C CYS A 226 2.11 -52.85 27.28
N GLN A 227 3.39 -52.64 26.93
CA GLN A 227 4.60 -53.40 27.31
C GLN A 227 5.29 -54.35 26.31
N ALA A 228 6.47 -53.88 25.88
CA ALA A 228 7.84 -54.46 26.01
C ALA A 228 8.13 -55.91 25.59
N ALA A 229 9.14 -56.10 24.71
CA ALA A 229 10.35 -56.92 24.94
C ALA A 229 11.25 -57.01 23.68
N GLU A 230 12.48 -57.48 23.89
CA GLU A 230 13.73 -57.20 23.20
C GLU A 230 14.13 -58.11 22.01
N ILE A 231 15.00 -57.55 21.15
CA ILE A 231 16.21 -58.10 20.48
C ILE A 231 16.28 -59.60 20.11
N LYS A 232 16.48 -59.91 18.81
CA LYS A 232 17.62 -60.71 18.28
C LYS A 232 17.67 -60.78 16.73
N GLN A 233 18.89 -61.07 16.27
CA GLN A 233 19.46 -60.88 14.93
C GLN A 233 19.03 -61.89 13.84
N SER A 234 19.14 -61.40 12.59
CA SER A 234 19.72 -62.04 11.38
C SER A 234 19.06 -63.28 10.74
N GLN A 235 18.67 -63.17 9.46
CA GLN A 235 19.48 -63.58 8.28
C GLN A 235 18.76 -63.26 6.94
N PRO A 236 19.48 -63.25 5.78
CA PRO A 236 19.08 -62.58 4.55
C PRO A 236 18.59 -63.53 3.43
N ALA A 237 17.82 -63.02 2.46
CA ALA A 237 17.62 -63.70 1.18
C ALA A 237 17.38 -62.73 0.00
N HIS A 238 18.33 -62.76 -0.93
CA HIS A 238 18.21 -62.70 -2.41
C HIS A 238 17.41 -61.58 -3.11
N ILE A 239 18.18 -60.55 -3.52
CA ILE A 239 18.40 -60.07 -4.90
C ILE A 239 17.31 -60.36 -5.94
N ALA A 240 16.67 -59.27 -6.42
CA ALA A 240 16.27 -59.12 -7.82
C ALA A 240 16.86 -57.79 -8.36
N ARG A 241 17.70 -57.91 -9.39
CA ARG A 241 18.34 -56.81 -10.11
C ARG A 241 17.31 -55.92 -10.80
N VAL A 242 17.39 -54.61 -10.58
CA VAL A 242 16.93 -53.60 -11.55
C VAL A 242 18.15 -52.74 -11.88
N ASN A 243 18.48 -52.70 -13.18
CA ASN A 243 19.62 -51.95 -13.72
C ASN A 243 19.47 -50.45 -13.44
N MET A 244 20.27 -49.93 -12.53
CA MET A 244 20.54 -48.50 -12.43
C MET A 244 21.54 -48.14 -13.54
N VAL A 245 21.06 -47.44 -14.56
CA VAL A 245 21.94 -46.79 -15.53
C VAL A 245 22.65 -45.65 -14.80
N VAL A 246 23.92 -45.84 -14.51
CA VAL A 246 24.85 -44.80 -14.06
C VAL A 246 25.01 -43.80 -15.20
N PRO A 247 24.77 -42.49 -15.02
CA PRO A 247 25.19 -41.52 -16.00
C PRO A 247 26.72 -41.47 -15.99
N VAL A 248 27.31 -41.88 -17.10
CA VAL A 248 28.72 -41.73 -17.43
C VAL A 248 29.13 -40.28 -17.19
N HIS A 249 30.14 -40.09 -16.33
CA HIS A 249 30.87 -38.83 -16.24
C HIS A 249 31.42 -38.48 -17.63
N LYS A 250 30.85 -37.45 -18.25
CA LYS A 250 31.60 -36.66 -19.23
C LYS A 250 32.28 -35.56 -18.45
N GLU A 251 33.60 -35.63 -18.36
CA GLU A 251 34.43 -34.46 -18.07
C GLU A 251 34.06 -33.38 -19.10
N ALA A 252 33.28 -32.40 -18.66
CA ALA A 252 33.03 -31.21 -19.46
C ALA A 252 34.27 -30.32 -19.31
N ALA A 253 35.01 -30.21 -20.41
CA ALA A 253 36.10 -29.27 -20.58
C ALA A 253 35.68 -27.87 -20.10
N CYS A 254 36.59 -27.23 -19.38
CA CYS A 254 36.53 -25.82 -18.99
C CYS A 254 36.28 -24.95 -20.23
N GLY A 255 35.06 -24.41 -20.33
CA GLY A 255 34.60 -23.62 -21.46
C GLY A 255 33.08 -23.63 -21.60
N SER A 256 32.32 -23.41 -20.51
CA SER A 256 30.90 -23.09 -20.66
C SER A 256 30.77 -21.69 -21.27
N PRO A 257 29.85 -21.45 -22.22
CA PRO A 257 29.43 -20.09 -22.55
C PRO A 257 29.03 -19.40 -21.25
N MET A 258 29.41 -18.13 -21.03
CA MET A 258 28.85 -17.36 -19.91
C MET A 258 27.34 -17.54 -19.93
N GLU A 259 26.80 -18.12 -18.86
CA GLU A 259 25.37 -18.30 -18.69
C GLU A 259 24.76 -16.90 -18.59
N ARG A 260 24.08 -16.47 -19.65
CA ARG A 260 23.47 -15.14 -19.75
C ARG A 260 21.99 -15.26 -19.51
N TYR A 261 21.44 -14.35 -18.71
CA TYR A 261 20.00 -14.21 -18.60
C TYR A 261 19.41 -13.84 -19.96
N ASN A 262 18.35 -14.55 -20.34
CA ASN A 262 17.54 -14.21 -21.50
C ASN A 262 16.64 -13.02 -21.12
N LEU A 263 16.71 -11.90 -21.84
CA LEU A 263 15.92 -10.68 -21.60
C LEU A 263 15.20 -10.22 -22.87
N ASN A 264 14.49 -11.14 -23.52
CA ASN A 264 13.91 -10.96 -24.86
C ASN A 264 12.39 -10.72 -24.83
N THR A 265 11.73 -10.92 -23.69
CA THR A 265 10.31 -10.58 -23.53
C THR A 265 10.04 -9.10 -23.76
N ASN A 266 8.86 -8.77 -24.26
CA ASN A 266 8.37 -7.40 -24.41
C ASN A 266 6.94 -7.32 -23.86
N PRO A 267 6.72 -6.73 -22.66
CA PRO A 267 7.72 -6.08 -21.82
C PRO A 267 8.78 -7.06 -21.27
N ARG A 268 10.01 -6.58 -21.02
CA ARG A 268 11.12 -7.40 -20.48
C ARG A 268 10.87 -7.93 -19.08
N GLY A 269 9.90 -7.36 -18.39
CA GLY A 269 9.70 -7.54 -16.97
C GLY A 269 8.90 -6.42 -16.36
N VAL A 270 8.71 -6.54 -15.05
CA VAL A 270 8.08 -5.52 -14.21
C VAL A 270 9.16 -4.69 -13.55
N CYS A 271 8.99 -3.37 -13.57
CA CYS A 271 9.80 -2.42 -12.82
C CYS A 271 8.92 -1.66 -11.83
N VAL A 272 9.26 -1.73 -10.55
CA VAL A 272 8.55 -1.05 -9.47
C VAL A 272 9.43 0.07 -8.95
N ILE A 273 8.94 1.30 -9.00
CA ILE A 273 9.66 2.46 -8.50
C ILE A 273 8.87 3.04 -7.33
N ILE A 274 9.50 3.12 -6.18
CA ILE A 274 8.90 3.64 -4.94
C ILE A 274 9.72 4.85 -4.52
N ASP A 275 9.20 6.04 -4.80
CA ASP A 275 9.84 7.31 -4.48
C ASP A 275 9.10 8.02 -3.35
N CYS A 276 9.56 7.80 -2.13
CA CYS A 276 8.97 8.36 -0.91
C CYS A 276 9.41 9.81 -0.67
N VAL A 277 10.39 10.28 -1.42
CA VAL A 277 10.99 11.61 -1.29
C VAL A 277 10.41 12.57 -2.34
N GLY A 278 10.02 12.04 -3.51
CA GLY A 278 9.62 12.82 -4.67
C GLY A 278 10.81 13.36 -5.45
N ASN A 279 11.94 12.64 -5.44
CA ASN A 279 13.16 13.06 -6.14
C ASN A 279 13.85 11.88 -6.84
N GLY A 280 13.59 11.76 -8.14
CA GLY A 280 14.25 10.79 -9.04
C GLY A 280 13.31 9.72 -9.60
N GLY A 281 12.09 9.58 -9.06
CA GLY A 281 11.10 8.61 -9.53
C GLY A 281 10.77 8.73 -11.02
N GLU A 282 10.45 9.94 -11.50
CA GLU A 282 10.13 10.18 -12.92
C GLU A 282 11.31 9.88 -13.85
N MET A 283 12.53 10.24 -13.45
CA MET A 283 13.74 9.96 -14.23
C MET A 283 13.95 8.45 -14.39
N LEU A 284 13.80 7.69 -13.30
CA LEU A 284 13.87 6.23 -13.34
C LEU A 284 12.73 5.64 -14.17
N GLU A 285 11.53 6.21 -14.08
CA GLU A 285 10.38 5.74 -14.85
C GLU A 285 10.64 5.86 -16.35
N GLN A 286 11.12 7.03 -16.80
CA GLN A 286 11.50 7.26 -18.19
C GLN A 286 12.61 6.28 -18.64
N THR A 287 13.62 6.07 -17.79
CA THR A 287 14.73 5.17 -18.06
C THR A 287 14.28 3.73 -18.26
N PHE A 288 13.49 3.18 -17.33
CA PHE A 288 13.06 1.78 -17.41
C PHE A 288 11.97 1.56 -18.47
N LYS A 289 11.14 2.57 -18.77
CA LYS A 289 10.24 2.54 -19.94
C LYS A 289 11.05 2.47 -21.24
N ALA A 290 12.13 3.26 -21.37
CA ALA A 290 13.01 3.21 -22.53
C ALA A 290 13.72 1.87 -22.69
N LEU A 291 13.92 1.13 -21.58
CA LEU A 291 14.43 -0.24 -21.57
C LEU A 291 13.35 -1.32 -21.82
N HIS A 292 12.11 -0.92 -22.13
CA HIS A 292 10.96 -1.81 -22.37
C HIS A 292 10.48 -2.61 -21.15
N PHE A 293 10.59 -2.05 -19.95
CA PHE A 293 9.92 -2.59 -18.77
C PHE A 293 8.49 -2.05 -18.65
N ASN A 294 7.60 -2.86 -18.06
CA ASN A 294 6.33 -2.35 -17.56
C ASN A 294 6.59 -1.67 -16.20
N VAL A 295 6.50 -0.33 -16.16
CA VAL A 295 6.89 0.46 -14.99
C VAL A 295 5.68 0.91 -14.18
N SER A 296 5.73 0.69 -12.87
CA SER A 296 4.78 1.23 -11.88
C SER A 296 5.52 2.18 -10.93
N LEU A 297 5.16 3.46 -10.97
CA LEU A 297 5.71 4.50 -10.10
C LEU A 297 4.76 4.81 -8.94
N TYR A 298 5.26 4.69 -7.71
CA TYR A 298 4.55 5.02 -6.49
C TYR A 298 5.29 6.15 -5.78
N LEU A 299 4.58 7.25 -5.53
CA LEU A 299 5.13 8.41 -4.83
C LEU A 299 4.66 8.43 -3.37
N PHE A 300 5.49 8.96 -2.48
CA PHE A 300 5.10 9.33 -1.11
C PHE A 300 4.38 8.23 -0.31
N LEU A 301 4.89 7.00 -0.37
CA LEU A 301 4.35 5.88 0.42
C LEU A 301 4.92 5.87 1.85
N THR A 302 4.08 5.52 2.83
CA THR A 302 4.49 5.19 4.20
C THR A 302 5.19 3.83 4.25
N SER A 303 5.94 3.54 5.31
CA SER A 303 6.70 2.29 5.39
C SER A 303 5.82 1.04 5.30
N ASP A 304 4.63 1.06 5.91
CA ASP A 304 3.64 -0.02 5.78
C ASP A 304 3.10 -0.17 4.35
N LEU A 305 2.85 0.95 3.67
CA LEU A 305 2.33 0.94 2.30
C LEU A 305 3.36 0.44 1.28
N ILE A 306 4.65 0.68 1.52
CA ILE A 306 5.74 0.14 0.70
C ILE A 306 5.70 -1.39 0.70
N LEU A 307 5.68 -2.01 1.90
CA LEU A 307 5.66 -3.46 2.04
C LEU A 307 4.38 -4.07 1.46
N LEU A 308 3.23 -3.41 1.65
CA LEU A 308 1.97 -3.84 1.05
C LEU A 308 2.07 -3.81 -0.47
N SER A 309 2.49 -2.68 -1.07
CA SER A 309 2.62 -2.53 -2.52
C SER A 309 3.52 -3.61 -3.13
N LEU A 310 4.67 -3.90 -2.51
CA LEU A 310 5.56 -4.96 -2.99
C LEU A 310 4.92 -6.36 -2.92
N ARG A 311 4.14 -6.65 -1.86
CA ARG A 311 3.40 -7.91 -1.75
C ARG A 311 2.28 -8.01 -2.77
N GLU A 312 1.59 -6.91 -3.09
CA GLU A 312 0.56 -6.90 -4.13
C GLU A 312 1.14 -7.28 -5.48
N ILE A 313 2.30 -6.71 -5.82
CA ILE A 313 2.99 -6.96 -7.10
C ILE A 313 3.48 -8.40 -7.19
N LEU A 314 3.86 -9.01 -6.06
CA LEU A 314 4.30 -10.40 -6.01
C LEU A 314 3.15 -11.42 -6.05
N ARG A 315 1.88 -11.00 -6.02
CA ARG A 315 0.77 -11.95 -6.11
C ARG A 315 0.77 -12.66 -7.46
N PRO A 316 0.54 -13.98 -7.51
CA PRO A 316 0.36 -14.70 -8.77
C PRO A 316 -0.85 -14.12 -9.52
N THR A 317 -0.58 -13.24 -10.47
CA THR A 317 -1.53 -12.80 -11.47
C THR A 317 -1.00 -13.28 -12.82
N GLU A 318 -1.86 -13.37 -13.83
CA GLU A 318 -1.48 -13.78 -15.19
C GLU A 318 -0.42 -12.84 -15.83
N ASN A 319 -0.03 -11.74 -15.15
CA ASN A 319 0.87 -10.68 -15.61
C ASN A 319 2.37 -10.88 -15.29
N HIS A 320 2.81 -12.02 -14.74
CA HIS A 320 4.25 -12.28 -14.48
C HIS A 320 5.02 -12.81 -15.70
N ILE A 321 4.57 -12.38 -16.88
CA ILE A 321 5.15 -12.67 -18.18
C ILE A 321 6.28 -11.67 -18.38
N GLY A 322 7.46 -12.02 -17.88
CA GLY A 322 8.66 -11.22 -18.04
C GLY A 322 9.90 -11.98 -17.60
N ASP A 323 11.02 -11.57 -18.15
CA ASP A 323 12.30 -12.22 -17.90
C ASP A 323 13.02 -11.66 -16.68
N ALA A 324 12.71 -10.43 -16.26
CA ALA A 324 13.37 -9.77 -15.14
C ALA A 324 12.38 -9.07 -14.20
N PHE A 325 12.86 -8.82 -12.97
CA PHE A 325 12.20 -7.94 -12.03
C PHE A 325 13.17 -6.82 -11.61
N VAL A 326 12.69 -5.59 -11.59
CA VAL A 326 13.44 -4.42 -11.11
C VAL A 326 12.66 -3.73 -10.00
N CYS A 327 13.33 -3.37 -8.92
CA CYS A 327 12.76 -2.53 -7.88
C CYS A 327 13.71 -1.38 -7.51
N CYS A 328 13.22 -0.16 -7.66
CA CYS A 328 13.92 1.05 -7.23
C CYS A 328 13.21 1.62 -6.00
N ILE A 329 13.97 1.91 -4.94
CA ILE A 329 13.40 2.52 -3.72
C ILE A 329 14.20 3.76 -3.36
N ILE A 330 13.52 4.89 -3.30
CA ILE A 330 14.06 6.19 -2.88
C ILE A 330 13.35 6.56 -1.59
N SER A 331 14.06 6.50 -0.46
CA SER A 331 13.41 6.64 0.85
C SER A 331 14.34 7.28 1.87
N ARG A 332 13.75 7.94 2.87
CA ARG A 332 14.43 8.23 4.13
C ARG A 332 14.63 6.96 4.93
N GLY A 333 15.65 6.90 5.79
CA GLY A 333 15.90 5.71 6.58
C GLY A 333 17.12 5.79 7.49
N SER A 334 17.40 4.69 8.17
CA SER A 334 18.65 4.45 8.92
C SER A 334 19.36 3.21 8.38
N THR A 335 20.50 2.83 8.97
CA THR A 335 21.46 1.85 8.39
C THR A 335 20.83 0.54 7.90
N HIS A 336 19.80 0.04 8.56
CA HIS A 336 19.11 -1.18 8.16
C HIS A 336 17.60 -1.00 7.96
N ARG A 337 17.10 0.24 7.94
CA ARG A 337 15.66 0.52 7.95
C ARG A 337 15.25 1.55 6.92
N LEU A 338 14.06 1.38 6.35
CA LEU A 338 13.41 2.33 5.45
C LEU A 338 12.16 2.89 6.13
N LEU A 339 12.03 4.22 6.12
CA LEU A 339 10.94 4.94 6.78
C LEU A 339 9.81 5.33 5.83
N GLY A 340 10.05 5.38 4.52
CA GLY A 340 9.12 5.98 3.58
C GLY A 340 8.82 7.44 3.93
N THR A 341 7.53 7.79 3.95
CA THR A 341 7.06 9.12 4.39
C THR A 341 6.78 9.23 5.88
N ASP A 342 7.02 8.18 6.68
CA ASP A 342 6.67 8.20 8.09
C ASP A 342 7.47 9.25 8.84
N GLU A 343 6.76 10.14 9.55
CA GLU A 343 7.36 11.17 10.39
C GLU A 343 7.67 10.63 11.79
N TYR A 344 6.84 9.72 12.28
CA TYR A 344 6.93 9.08 13.59
C TYR A 344 6.82 7.56 13.40
N GLY A 345 7.93 6.85 13.52
CA GLY A 345 7.94 5.40 13.37
C GLY A 345 9.35 4.85 13.18
N GLY A 346 9.53 3.56 13.48
CA GLY A 346 10.81 2.89 13.24
C GLY A 346 11.02 2.51 11.77
N GLY A 347 10.01 2.63 10.90
CA GLY A 347 10.02 2.03 9.57
C GLY A 347 10.17 0.51 9.62
N PHE A 348 10.57 -0.10 8.52
CA PHE A 348 10.80 -1.55 8.44
C PHE A 348 12.24 -1.90 8.06
N ALA A 349 12.69 -3.09 8.42
CA ALA A 349 14.04 -3.56 8.11
C ALA A 349 14.16 -3.90 6.62
N ILE A 350 15.27 -3.53 5.97
CA ILE A 350 15.52 -3.86 4.55
C ILE A 350 15.43 -5.37 4.30
N ASP A 351 15.80 -6.19 5.28
CA ASP A 351 15.66 -7.65 5.22
C ASP A 351 14.21 -8.11 5.02
N CYS A 352 13.21 -7.31 5.44
CA CYS A 352 11.81 -7.59 5.12
C CYS A 352 11.56 -7.60 3.62
N ILE A 353 12.23 -6.74 2.83
CA ILE A 353 12.14 -6.77 1.36
C ILE A 353 12.92 -7.97 0.84
N ARG A 354 14.16 -8.20 1.31
CA ARG A 354 14.99 -9.33 0.86
C ARG A 354 14.23 -10.65 0.96
N ASN A 355 13.57 -10.88 2.09
CA ASN A 355 12.79 -12.09 2.36
C ASN A 355 11.54 -12.26 1.48
N LEU A 356 11.05 -11.20 0.82
CA LEU A 356 9.93 -11.31 -0.13
C LEU A 356 10.37 -11.91 -1.48
N PHE A 357 11.66 -11.83 -1.82
CA PHE A 357 12.18 -12.17 -3.15
C PHE A 357 13.13 -13.36 -3.17
N THR A 358 13.25 -14.09 -2.06
CA THR A 358 13.96 -15.37 -2.02
C THR A 358 13.25 -16.41 -2.89
N GLY A 359 13.99 -17.39 -3.43
CA GLY A 359 13.45 -18.40 -4.34
C GLY A 359 12.30 -19.23 -3.75
N ASP A 360 12.21 -19.35 -2.43
CA ASP A 360 11.10 -20.01 -1.72
C ASP A 360 9.90 -19.09 -1.48
N ALA A 361 10.12 -17.81 -1.23
CA ALA A 361 9.05 -16.81 -1.04
C ALA A 361 8.45 -16.34 -2.36
N CYS A 362 9.25 -16.29 -3.43
CA CYS A 362 8.84 -15.87 -4.78
C CYS A 362 9.29 -16.88 -5.86
N PRO A 363 8.70 -18.09 -5.91
CA PRO A 363 9.09 -19.12 -6.89
C PRO A 363 8.92 -18.70 -8.35
N MET A 364 7.99 -17.78 -8.62
CA MET A 364 7.73 -17.23 -9.96
C MET A 364 8.90 -16.41 -10.55
N LEU A 365 9.82 -15.93 -9.71
CA LEU A 365 11.03 -15.22 -10.13
C LEU A 365 12.30 -16.07 -9.95
N ALA A 366 12.18 -17.37 -9.63
CA ALA A 366 13.34 -18.26 -9.55
C ALA A 366 14.03 -18.39 -10.93
N GLY A 367 15.36 -18.26 -10.98
CA GLY A 367 16.14 -18.30 -12.22
C GLY A 367 16.07 -17.01 -13.07
N LYS A 368 15.31 -16.01 -12.63
CA LYS A 368 15.17 -14.71 -13.30
C LYS A 368 15.95 -13.62 -12.54
N PRO A 369 16.64 -12.69 -13.21
CA PRO A 369 17.34 -11.60 -12.55
C PRO A 369 16.37 -10.68 -11.79
N LYS A 370 16.69 -10.44 -10.52
CA LYS A 370 15.97 -9.56 -9.59
C LYS A 370 16.91 -8.41 -9.20
N LEU A 371 16.70 -7.23 -9.75
CA LEU A 371 17.60 -6.07 -9.60
C LEU A 371 16.99 -5.05 -8.62
N PHE A 372 17.73 -4.72 -7.56
CA PHE A 372 17.31 -3.74 -6.56
C PHE A 372 18.26 -2.54 -6.54
N PHE A 373 17.70 -1.34 -6.68
CA PHE A 373 18.44 -0.07 -6.62
C PHE A 373 17.85 0.81 -5.52
N ILE A 374 18.60 1.01 -4.43
CA ILE A 374 18.09 1.67 -3.22
C ILE A 374 18.90 2.93 -2.96
N GLN A 375 18.24 4.08 -3.10
CA GLN A 375 18.73 5.37 -2.62
C GLN A 375 18.13 5.65 -1.25
N ARG A 376 18.96 5.66 -0.21
CA ARG A 376 18.54 6.03 1.15
C ARG A 376 19.04 7.41 1.54
N TYR A 377 18.19 8.20 2.16
CA TYR A 377 18.56 9.43 2.85
C TYR A 377 18.61 9.17 4.34
N ASN A 378 19.82 9.16 4.92
CA ASN A 378 20.07 8.82 6.30
C ASN A 378 19.53 9.91 7.22
N VAL A 379 18.56 9.55 8.06
CA VAL A 379 18.06 10.37 9.16
C VAL A 379 18.97 10.14 10.36
N VAL A 380 19.49 11.21 10.95
CA VAL A 380 20.32 11.11 12.16
C VAL A 380 19.39 10.79 13.33
N GLU A 381 19.40 9.54 13.80
CA GLU A 381 18.75 9.18 15.06
C GLU A 381 19.52 9.84 16.21
N SER A 382 18.86 10.73 16.96
CA SER A 382 19.48 11.55 18.00
C SER A 382 19.93 10.78 19.25
N ASN A 383 19.86 9.46 19.28
CA ASN A 383 20.45 8.62 20.33
C ASN A 383 20.69 7.18 19.83
N LEU A 384 21.96 6.84 19.52
CA LEU A 384 22.66 5.58 19.83
C LEU A 384 23.72 5.25 18.77
N ASN A 385 24.96 5.11 19.25
CA ASN A 385 26.12 4.43 18.68
C ASN A 385 26.20 4.30 17.16
N TYR A 386 27.13 5.05 16.57
CA TYR A 386 27.82 4.70 15.33
C TYR A 386 28.34 3.26 15.42
N VAL A 387 27.53 2.29 14.98
CA VAL A 387 28.01 0.95 14.65
C VAL A 387 28.49 1.04 13.22
N ALA A 388 29.78 0.76 13.03
CA ALA A 388 30.47 0.78 11.76
C ALA A 388 29.68 0.04 10.67
N GLU A 389 29.73 0.57 9.45
CA GLU A 389 29.22 -0.06 8.23
C GLU A 389 29.63 -1.54 8.19
N SER A 390 28.64 -2.44 8.26
CA SER A 390 28.84 -3.82 7.86
C SER A 390 29.03 -3.83 6.35
N VAL A 391 30.29 -3.87 5.90
CA VAL A 391 30.61 -4.23 4.52
C VAL A 391 30.11 -5.66 4.31
N GLU A 392 29.07 -5.83 3.49
CA GLU A 392 28.68 -7.16 3.02
C GLU A 392 29.85 -7.69 2.17
N VAL A 393 30.46 -8.79 2.63
CA VAL A 393 31.59 -9.43 1.95
C VAL A 393 31.03 -10.48 1.01
N ASP A 394 31.48 -10.48 -0.24
CA ASP A 394 31.18 -11.52 -1.23
C ASP A 394 31.44 -12.91 -0.62
N GLY A 395 30.48 -13.83 -0.77
CA GLY A 395 30.38 -15.08 -0.04
C GLY A 395 31.69 -15.87 0.08
N PHE A 396 32.00 -16.30 1.30
CA PHE A 396 33.15 -17.14 1.63
C PHE A 396 33.15 -18.44 0.80
N ASN A 397 34.29 -18.74 0.18
CA ASN A 397 34.52 -19.87 -0.72
C ASN A 397 34.51 -21.24 0.01
N ARG A 398 33.38 -21.65 0.58
CA ARG A 398 33.14 -23.03 1.00
C ARG A 398 32.56 -23.80 -0.17
N GLN A 399 33.23 -24.88 -0.57
CA GLN A 399 32.69 -25.84 -1.52
C GLN A 399 31.26 -26.24 -1.10
N PRO A 400 30.24 -26.03 -1.95
CA PRO A 400 28.87 -26.36 -1.60
C PRO A 400 28.76 -27.87 -1.40
N ALA A 401 28.48 -28.28 -0.17
CA ALA A 401 27.93 -29.59 0.08
C ALA A 401 26.51 -29.58 -0.50
N SER A 402 26.30 -30.32 -1.60
CA SER A 402 25.04 -30.46 -2.36
C SER A 402 24.80 -29.36 -3.42
N GLY A 403 24.51 -29.78 -4.66
CA GLY A 403 24.24 -28.91 -5.82
C GLY A 403 22.89 -28.17 -5.79
N SER A 404 22.51 -27.60 -4.65
CA SER A 404 21.32 -26.76 -4.52
C SER A 404 21.67 -25.28 -4.74
N ILE A 405 20.90 -24.60 -5.59
CA ILE A 405 21.01 -23.16 -5.81
C ILE A 405 20.61 -22.42 -4.51
N PRO A 406 21.40 -21.43 -4.03
CA PRO A 406 21.04 -20.62 -2.86
C PRO A 406 19.69 -19.93 -3.02
N LYS A 407 18.99 -19.68 -1.90
CA LYS A 407 17.67 -19.04 -1.95
C LYS A 407 17.74 -17.57 -2.40
N GLU A 408 18.90 -16.95 -2.22
CA GLU A 408 19.20 -15.56 -2.58
C GLU A 408 19.80 -15.44 -4.00
N ALA A 409 19.82 -16.52 -4.77
CA ALA A 409 20.35 -16.53 -6.13
C ALA A 409 19.57 -15.59 -7.08
N ASP A 410 20.26 -15.14 -8.12
CA ASP A 410 19.78 -14.22 -9.16
C ASP A 410 19.30 -12.85 -8.63
N ILE A 411 19.71 -12.45 -7.42
CA ILE A 411 19.41 -11.14 -6.85
C ILE A 411 20.66 -10.24 -6.91
N PHE A 412 20.47 -9.03 -7.40
CA PHE A 412 21.47 -7.97 -7.37
C PHE A 412 20.98 -6.81 -6.48
N TRP A 413 21.80 -6.40 -5.52
CA TRP A 413 21.51 -5.29 -4.62
C TRP A 413 22.51 -4.15 -4.84
N SER A 414 22.01 -2.98 -5.19
CA SER A 414 22.78 -1.74 -5.24
C SER A 414 22.20 -0.77 -4.23
N HIS A 415 23.01 -0.40 -3.23
CA HIS A 415 22.60 0.50 -2.16
C HIS A 415 23.49 1.74 -2.16
N CYS A 416 22.86 2.91 -2.14
CA CYS A 416 23.53 4.18 -1.90
C CYS A 416 22.86 4.87 -0.71
N TRP A 417 23.68 5.47 0.15
CA TRP A 417 23.19 6.33 1.23
C TRP A 417 23.70 7.76 1.04
N THR A 418 22.92 8.72 1.50
CA THR A 418 23.22 10.15 1.42
C THR A 418 22.66 10.83 2.67
N ASP A 419 23.27 11.91 3.16
CA ASP A 419 22.74 12.67 4.28
C ASP A 419 21.37 13.30 3.93
N GLU A 420 20.35 13.15 4.79
CA GLU A 420 19.01 13.71 4.57
C GLU A 420 19.02 15.23 4.38
N ARG A 421 19.99 15.95 4.96
CA ARG A 421 20.12 17.41 4.79
C ARG A 421 20.28 17.82 3.33
N GLN A 422 20.73 16.93 2.45
CA GLN A 422 20.76 17.18 1.02
C GLN A 422 19.35 17.44 0.46
N LEU A 423 18.31 16.79 1.00
CA LEU A 423 16.92 17.02 0.60
C LEU A 423 16.40 18.42 0.89
N LEU A 424 17.04 19.15 1.83
CA LEU A 424 16.70 20.54 2.14
C LEU A 424 17.20 21.50 1.05
N GLN A 425 18.10 21.05 0.17
CA GLN A 425 18.57 21.87 -0.93
C GLN A 425 17.54 21.88 -2.06
N ARG A 426 17.09 23.08 -2.44
CA ARG A 426 16.05 23.30 -3.48
C ARG A 426 16.34 22.66 -4.84
N LYS A 427 17.59 22.28 -5.14
CA LYS A 427 18.01 21.68 -6.42
C LYS A 427 18.74 20.36 -6.23
N HIS A 428 18.51 19.68 -5.12
CA HIS A 428 19.13 18.37 -4.90
C HIS A 428 18.70 17.38 -5.97
N HIS A 429 19.67 16.64 -6.50
CA HIS A 429 19.45 15.50 -7.39
C HIS A 429 20.37 14.38 -6.93
N SER A 430 19.88 13.14 -6.90
CA SER A 430 20.74 12.01 -6.53
C SER A 430 21.79 11.75 -7.61
N VAL A 431 23.06 11.92 -7.23
CA VAL A 431 24.22 11.55 -8.05
C VAL A 431 24.20 10.05 -8.38
N TYR A 432 23.77 9.21 -7.43
CA TYR A 432 23.66 7.77 -7.61
C TYR A 432 22.61 7.40 -8.67
N LEU A 433 21.40 7.97 -8.57
CA LEU A 433 20.35 7.69 -9.55
C LEU A 433 20.72 8.23 -10.93
N LYS A 434 21.42 9.36 -10.99
CA LYS A 434 21.94 9.90 -12.24
C LYS A 434 22.99 8.97 -12.88
N ALA A 435 23.97 8.52 -12.10
CA ALA A 435 24.99 7.58 -12.57
C ALA A 435 24.39 6.24 -13.02
N LEU A 436 23.40 5.71 -12.27
CA LEU A 436 22.65 4.52 -12.65
C LEU A 436 21.96 4.71 -14.01
N THR A 437 21.24 5.82 -14.15
CA THR A 437 20.52 6.15 -15.38
C THR A 437 21.46 6.28 -16.57
N ASP A 438 22.58 6.98 -16.40
CA ASP A 438 23.56 7.18 -17.48
C ASP A 438 24.21 5.85 -17.89
N ALA A 439 24.57 4.99 -16.92
CA ALA A 439 25.13 3.67 -17.19
C ALA A 439 24.14 2.75 -17.94
N LEU A 440 22.85 2.79 -17.59
CA LEU A 440 21.81 2.03 -18.26
C LEU A 440 21.57 2.49 -19.71
N HIS A 441 21.58 3.81 -19.94
CA HIS A 441 21.47 4.37 -21.31
C HIS A 441 22.72 4.06 -22.15
N ASP A 442 23.91 4.13 -21.55
CA ASP A 442 25.16 3.74 -22.21
C ASP A 442 25.14 2.28 -22.62
N ALA A 443 24.64 1.40 -21.74
CA ALA A 443 24.51 -0.02 -22.03
C ALA A 443 23.48 -0.30 -23.14
N GLN A 444 22.38 0.46 -23.21
CA GLN A 444 21.37 0.31 -24.27
C GLN A 444 21.89 0.69 -25.66
N ARG A 445 22.89 1.58 -25.74
CA ARG A 445 23.50 2.00 -27.01
C ARG A 445 24.56 1.03 -27.55
N ARG A 446 25.06 0.13 -26.71
CA ARG A 446 26.05 -0.89 -27.09
C ARG A 446 25.35 -2.14 -27.59
#